data_AF-A0A7C1QI60-F1
#
_entry.id   AF-A0A7C1QI60-F1
#
_cell.length_a   1.000
_cell.length_b   1.000
_cell.length_c   1.000
_cell.angle_alpha   90.00
_cell.angle_beta   90.00
_cell.angle_gamma   90.00
#
_symmetry.space_group_name_H-M   'P 1'
#
loop_
_entity.id
_entity.type
_entity.pdbx_description
1 polymer ?
#
loop_
_entity_poly.entity_id
_entity_poly.type
_entity_poly.pdbx_seq_one_letter_code
_entity_poly.pdbx_strand_id
1 'polypeptide(L)'
;MNRILFFAFILLRSSCSNTKKETSNPTANKSKISKSVISNSEKPQSNIANSNFEILFNNTKVSKYTIVDKEYGNSSAIVQNTYDYTAAQLERMPRMKRLTLYIVIPTSITKENLSNTFCSFVSEKYTADNELDEIVIFAFDNKTDIGNNQYTFGKSYWGPIGKPGSLTSEIIINNNRSNYAFDMIIKDKVGNIQKKDMPTQRELEIYTELMHEKYIDLQEEKYHPLIMKKFKIKTKKELDAIWLKVAVYKN
;
A
#
# COMPACT_ATOMS: atom_id res chain seq x y z
N MET A 1 -35.79 11.06 21.37
CA MET A 1 -35.72 12.42 20.79
C MET A 1 -34.34 12.62 20.20
N ASN A 2 -34.33 13.08 18.95
CA ASN A 2 -33.22 13.18 18.01
C ASN A 2 -31.93 13.81 18.55
N ARG A 3 -30.78 13.28 18.12
CA ARG A 3 -29.71 14.08 17.51
C ARG A 3 -28.71 13.19 16.77
N ILE A 4 -28.85 13.22 15.44
CA ILE A 4 -27.88 12.83 14.42
C ILE A 4 -26.72 13.83 14.51
N LEU A 5 -25.48 13.37 14.71
CA LEU A 5 -24.29 14.22 14.52
C LEU A 5 -23.61 13.86 13.20
N PHE A 6 -23.64 14.85 12.31
CA PHE A 6 -23.07 14.88 10.98
C PHE A 6 -21.54 14.87 11.01
N PHE A 7 -20.92 14.02 10.19
CA PHE A 7 -19.53 14.18 9.75
C PHE A 7 -19.48 15.21 8.62
N ALA A 8 -18.79 16.34 8.84
CA ALA A 8 -18.53 17.33 7.80
C ALA A 8 -17.16 17.06 7.16
N PHE A 9 -17.19 16.53 5.94
CA PHE A 9 -16.05 16.50 5.01
C PHE A 9 -15.83 17.89 4.43
N ILE A 10 -14.68 18.51 4.69
CA ILE A 10 -14.25 19.75 4.05
C ILE A 10 -13.68 19.38 2.67
N LEU A 11 -14.49 19.57 1.62
CA LEU A 11 -14.06 19.54 0.23
C LEU A 11 -13.61 20.95 -0.18
N LEU A 12 -12.30 21.16 -0.26
CA LEU A 12 -11.72 22.31 -0.94
C LEU A 12 -11.93 22.14 -2.46
N ARG A 13 -12.89 22.88 -3.01
CA ARG A 13 -13.02 23.10 -4.46
C ARG A 13 -12.11 24.27 -4.85
N SER A 14 -11.01 23.98 -5.53
CA SER A 14 -10.22 25.02 -6.19
C SER A 14 -10.83 25.37 -7.54
N SER A 15 -11.01 26.68 -7.71
CA SER A 15 -11.67 27.39 -8.80
C SER A 15 -10.97 27.23 -10.15
N CYS A 16 -11.76 26.98 -11.20
CA CYS A 16 -11.38 27.19 -12.58
C CYS A 16 -11.46 28.68 -12.93
N SER A 17 -10.40 29.25 -13.50
CA SER A 17 -10.49 30.48 -14.29
C SER A 17 -9.66 30.32 -15.57
N ASN A 18 -10.36 30.48 -16.71
CA ASN A 18 -9.80 30.52 -18.05
C ASN A 18 -9.27 31.92 -18.37
N THR A 19 -8.06 32.03 -18.94
CA THR A 19 -7.68 33.15 -19.81
C THR A 19 -6.75 32.66 -20.93
N LYS A 20 -6.98 33.15 -22.16
CA LYS A 20 -6.33 32.79 -23.42
C LYS A 20 -5.18 33.76 -23.80
N LYS A 21 -4.25 33.23 -24.62
CA LYS A 21 -3.25 33.86 -25.55
C LYS A 21 -2.08 34.59 -24.87
N GLU A 22 -0.82 34.54 -25.34
CA GLU A 22 -0.30 34.51 -26.70
C GLU A 22 1.17 33.99 -26.79
N THR A 23 1.64 33.86 -28.02
CA THR A 23 2.80 33.18 -28.63
C THR A 23 4.22 33.64 -28.20
N SER A 24 5.18 32.71 -28.08
CA SER A 24 6.55 32.83 -28.64
C SER A 24 7.38 31.53 -28.44
N ASN A 25 8.00 31.05 -29.52
CA ASN A 25 9.16 30.16 -29.55
C ASN A 25 10.42 31.04 -29.68
N PRO A 26 11.62 30.67 -29.14
CA PRO A 26 12.48 29.69 -29.82
C PRO A 26 13.35 28.75 -28.91
N THR A 27 13.46 27.50 -29.36
CA THR A 27 14.69 26.68 -29.58
C THR A 27 15.56 26.13 -28.41
N ALA A 28 15.63 24.78 -28.37
CA ALA A 28 16.67 23.84 -27.88
C ALA A 28 17.03 23.82 -26.38
N ASN A 29 17.10 22.69 -25.65
CA ASN A 29 17.67 21.37 -25.97
C ASN A 29 17.09 20.25 -25.06
N LYS A 30 16.69 19.15 -25.70
CA LYS A 30 16.73 17.71 -25.29
C LYS A 30 16.58 17.29 -23.81
N SER A 31 15.46 16.64 -23.49
CA SER A 31 15.42 15.28 -22.94
C SER A 31 14.01 14.69 -23.14
N LYS A 32 13.87 13.74 -24.07
CA LYS A 32 12.58 13.16 -24.47
C LYS A 32 12.15 12.06 -23.51
N ILE A 33 11.04 12.34 -22.83
CA ILE A 33 10.11 11.38 -22.24
C ILE A 33 9.44 10.61 -23.40
N SER A 34 9.52 9.28 -23.39
CA SER A 34 8.82 8.43 -24.36
C SER A 34 7.46 8.02 -23.79
N LYS A 35 6.40 8.71 -24.25
CA LYS A 35 5.08 8.11 -24.47
C LYS A 35 5.09 7.56 -25.88
N SER A 36 4.75 6.28 -26.08
CA SER A 36 4.43 5.77 -27.42
C SER A 36 3.06 5.11 -27.41
N VAL A 37 2.11 5.79 -28.06
CA VAL A 37 0.93 5.19 -28.68
C VAL A 37 1.30 5.02 -30.15
N ILE A 38 1.21 3.80 -30.67
CA ILE A 38 1.09 3.54 -32.11
C ILE A 38 -0.03 2.52 -32.30
N SER A 39 -0.98 2.87 -33.15
CA SER A 39 -2.09 2.07 -33.65
C SER A 39 -1.76 1.45 -35.01
N ASN A 40 -2.00 0.14 -35.13
CA ASN A 40 -2.63 -0.61 -36.24
C ASN A 40 -1.94 -1.91 -36.67
N SER A 41 -2.84 -2.82 -37.03
CA SER A 41 -2.78 -4.26 -37.28
C SER A 41 -1.66 -4.79 -38.17
N GLU A 42 -1.10 -5.92 -37.74
CA GLU A 42 -1.00 -7.18 -38.49
C GLU A 42 -0.73 -8.29 -37.47
N LYS A 43 -1.36 -9.47 -37.62
CA LYS A 43 -1.11 -10.65 -36.77
C LYS A 43 0.24 -11.27 -37.18
N PRO A 44 1.15 -11.55 -36.24
CA PRO A 44 2.06 -12.69 -36.37
C PRO A 44 1.78 -13.70 -35.25
N GLN A 45 1.76 -14.98 -35.64
CA GLN A 45 1.78 -16.12 -34.72
C GLN A 45 2.87 -15.92 -33.66
N SER A 46 2.42 -15.92 -32.42
CA SER A 46 3.20 -15.58 -31.26
C SER A 46 4.08 -16.76 -30.84
N ASN A 47 5.27 -16.86 -31.43
CA ASN A 47 6.40 -17.41 -30.69
C ASN A 47 6.81 -16.32 -29.69
N ILE A 48 6.09 -16.25 -28.55
CA ILE A 48 6.47 -15.40 -27.43
C ILE A 48 7.72 -16.03 -26.83
N ALA A 49 8.86 -15.57 -27.32
CA ALA A 49 10.12 -15.76 -26.65
C ALA A 49 9.93 -15.33 -25.19
N ASN A 50 10.34 -16.19 -24.25
CA ASN A 50 10.46 -15.91 -22.83
C ASN A 50 11.33 -14.66 -22.63
N SER A 51 10.78 -13.46 -22.77
CA SER A 51 11.45 -12.25 -22.33
C SER A 51 11.38 -12.30 -20.81
N ASN A 52 12.48 -12.65 -20.16
CA ASN A 52 12.60 -12.59 -18.72
C ASN A 52 12.18 -11.20 -18.24
N PHE A 53 11.04 -11.12 -17.57
CA PHE A 53 10.57 -9.90 -16.95
C PHE A 53 11.61 -9.44 -15.93
N GLU A 54 12.25 -8.30 -16.16
CA GLU A 54 13.30 -7.76 -15.28
C GLU A 54 12.73 -6.63 -14.41
N ILE A 55 12.82 -6.81 -13.09
CA ILE A 55 12.45 -5.77 -12.13
C ILE A 55 13.69 -4.93 -11.84
N LEU A 56 13.66 -3.67 -12.28
CA LEU A 56 14.75 -2.72 -12.09
C LEU A 56 14.68 -2.05 -10.71
N PHE A 57 15.80 -2.06 -9.98
CA PHE A 57 15.99 -1.31 -8.74
C PHE A 57 17.48 -1.09 -8.45
N ASN A 58 17.79 -0.12 -7.61
CA ASN A 58 19.13 0.14 -7.12
C ASN A 58 19.38 -0.67 -5.83
N ASN A 59 20.19 -1.72 -5.94
CA ASN A 59 20.53 -2.60 -4.81
C ASN A 59 21.21 -1.87 -3.64
N THR A 60 21.97 -0.80 -3.91
CA THR A 60 22.63 0.01 -2.86
C THR A 60 21.65 0.86 -2.06
N LYS A 61 20.40 0.97 -2.53
CA LYS A 61 19.31 1.72 -1.90
C LYS A 61 18.29 0.82 -1.21
N VAL A 62 18.52 -0.49 -1.17
CA VAL A 62 17.66 -1.42 -0.43
C VAL A 62 17.94 -1.26 1.07
N SER A 63 16.87 -1.02 1.84
CA SER A 63 16.98 -0.88 3.29
C SER A 63 16.93 -2.23 3.99
N LYS A 64 17.50 -2.28 5.19
CA LYS A 64 17.29 -3.42 6.09
C LYS A 64 15.82 -3.51 6.47
N TYR A 65 15.33 -4.73 6.63
CA TYR A 65 13.95 -5.01 7.01
C TYR A 65 13.89 -6.31 7.81
N THR A 66 12.73 -6.59 8.39
CA THR A 66 12.40 -7.89 8.96
C THR A 66 11.04 -8.32 8.44
N ILE A 67 10.95 -9.53 7.87
CA ILE A 67 9.66 -10.13 7.54
C ILE A 67 9.06 -10.61 8.86
N VAL A 68 7.90 -10.09 9.21
CA VAL A 68 7.21 -10.45 10.44
C VAL A 68 6.15 -11.49 10.17
N ASP A 69 5.45 -11.37 9.04
CA ASP A 69 4.41 -12.31 8.65
C ASP A 69 4.32 -12.45 7.13
N LYS A 70 3.75 -13.58 6.69
CA LYS A 70 3.50 -13.89 5.28
C LYS A 70 2.23 -14.73 5.13
N GLU A 71 1.46 -14.42 4.11
CA GLU A 71 0.25 -15.15 3.76
C GLU A 71 0.26 -15.56 2.29
N TYR A 72 -0.19 -16.79 2.02
CA TYR A 72 -0.41 -17.26 0.67
C TYR A 72 -1.90 -17.29 0.39
N GLY A 73 -2.32 -16.46 -0.56
CA GLY A 73 -3.68 -16.42 -1.07
C GLY A 73 -3.84 -17.31 -2.29
N ASN A 74 -4.93 -18.06 -2.32
CA ASN A 74 -5.34 -18.83 -3.49
C ASN A 74 -6.82 -18.57 -3.78
N SER A 75 -7.11 -17.91 -4.91
CA SER A 75 -8.47 -17.58 -5.34
C SER A 75 -8.66 -17.84 -6.83
N SER A 76 -9.91 -18.00 -7.28
CA SER A 76 -10.17 -18.09 -8.72
C SER A 76 -9.92 -16.72 -9.39
N ALA A 77 -9.42 -16.74 -10.63
CA ALA A 77 -9.17 -15.53 -11.41
C ALA A 77 -10.46 -14.97 -12.03
N ILE A 78 -11.27 -14.37 -11.17
CA ILE A 78 -12.59 -13.83 -11.50
C ILE A 78 -12.43 -12.41 -12.02
N VAL A 79 -12.86 -12.18 -13.27
CA VAL A 79 -12.74 -10.89 -13.97
C VAL A 79 -14.08 -10.18 -14.16
N GLN A 80 -15.19 -10.88 -13.96
CA GLN A 80 -16.57 -10.37 -13.99
C GLN A 80 -17.25 -10.61 -12.63
N ASN A 81 -18.54 -10.29 -12.49
CA ASN A 81 -19.19 -10.59 -11.23
C ASN A 81 -19.33 -12.10 -11.06
N THR A 82 -19.26 -12.57 -9.81
CA THR A 82 -19.33 -14.01 -9.50
C THR A 82 -20.60 -14.68 -10.00
N TYR A 83 -21.72 -13.94 -10.07
CA TYR A 83 -23.01 -14.43 -10.57
C TYR A 83 -23.05 -14.61 -12.10
N ASP A 84 -22.07 -14.08 -12.83
CA ASP A 84 -21.94 -14.28 -14.28
C ASP A 84 -21.37 -15.67 -14.63
N TYR A 85 -20.94 -16.44 -13.62
CA TYR A 85 -20.36 -17.77 -13.77
C TYR A 85 -21.23 -18.85 -13.14
N THR A 86 -21.31 -19.99 -13.82
CA THR A 86 -21.85 -21.23 -13.24
C THR A 86 -20.87 -21.81 -12.22
N ALA A 87 -21.38 -22.61 -11.27
CA ALA A 87 -20.54 -23.32 -10.30
C ALA A 87 -19.45 -24.17 -11.00
N ALA A 88 -19.80 -24.90 -12.06
CA ALA A 88 -18.85 -25.71 -12.82
C ALA A 88 -17.77 -24.89 -13.53
N GLN A 89 -18.07 -23.65 -13.96
CA GLN A 89 -17.07 -22.74 -14.49
C GLN A 89 -16.11 -22.27 -13.39
N LEU A 90 -16.64 -21.87 -12.23
CA LEU A 90 -15.82 -21.43 -11.09
C LEU A 90 -14.88 -22.52 -10.56
N GLU A 91 -15.34 -23.78 -10.56
CA GLU A 91 -14.52 -24.94 -10.17
C GLU A 91 -13.34 -25.20 -11.12
N ARG A 92 -13.52 -24.94 -12.42
CA ARG A 92 -12.50 -25.17 -13.45
C ARG A 92 -11.58 -23.97 -13.68
N MET A 93 -11.86 -22.84 -13.03
CA MET A 93 -11.04 -21.64 -13.19
C MET A 93 -9.61 -21.85 -12.69
N PRO A 94 -8.61 -21.31 -13.40
CA PRO A 94 -7.27 -21.26 -12.86
C PRO A 94 -7.25 -20.46 -11.55
N ARG A 95 -6.44 -20.97 -10.65
CA ARG A 95 -6.28 -20.49 -9.29
C ARG A 95 -5.06 -19.59 -9.23
N MET A 96 -5.25 -18.34 -8.85
CA MET A 96 -4.15 -17.40 -8.70
C MET A 96 -3.35 -17.68 -7.44
N LYS A 97 -2.03 -17.47 -7.50
CA LYS A 97 -1.12 -17.50 -6.35
C LYS A 97 -0.74 -16.07 -5.95
N ARG A 98 -1.24 -15.62 -4.81
CA ARG A 98 -0.85 -14.33 -4.21
C ARG A 98 0.07 -14.56 -3.02
N LEU A 99 1.16 -13.81 -2.95
CA LEU A 99 1.97 -13.68 -1.74
C LEU A 99 1.72 -12.31 -1.09
N THR A 100 1.29 -12.30 0.17
CA THR A 100 1.20 -11.09 0.99
C THR A 100 2.30 -11.11 2.05
N LEU A 101 3.05 -10.02 2.18
CA LEU A 101 4.16 -9.88 3.11
C LEU A 101 3.94 -8.69 4.03
N TYR A 102 4.25 -8.89 5.32
CA TYR A 102 4.23 -7.85 6.34
C TYR A 102 5.67 -7.65 6.83
N ILE A 103 6.21 -6.45 6.60
CA ILE A 103 7.60 -6.15 6.89
C ILE A 103 7.72 -4.99 7.86
N VAL A 104 8.70 -5.08 8.76
CA VAL A 104 9.11 -3.98 9.62
C VAL A 104 10.39 -3.37 9.07
N ILE A 105 10.41 -2.04 9.00
CA ILE A 105 11.47 -1.25 8.40
C ILE A 105 11.90 -0.15 9.39
N PRO A 106 13.19 0.26 9.40
CA PRO A 106 13.65 1.37 10.21
C PRO A 106 12.90 2.68 9.96
N THR A 107 12.64 3.43 11.02
CA THR A 107 11.93 4.73 10.97
C THR A 107 12.69 5.81 10.19
N SER A 108 13.99 5.64 10.01
CA SER A 108 14.86 6.54 9.23
C SER A 108 14.79 6.30 7.71
N ILE A 109 13.91 5.41 7.22
CA ILE A 109 13.83 5.10 5.79
C ILE A 109 13.37 6.29 4.95
N THR A 110 13.95 6.44 3.77
CA THR A 110 13.55 7.42 2.75
C THR A 110 12.54 6.82 1.77
N LYS A 111 11.79 7.67 1.06
CA LYS A 111 10.85 7.19 0.02
C LYS A 111 11.57 6.38 -1.08
N GLU A 112 12.74 6.85 -1.51
CA GLU A 112 13.58 6.16 -2.50
C GLU A 112 13.96 4.76 -2.01
N ASN A 113 14.49 4.66 -0.79
CA ASN A 113 14.94 3.38 -0.26
C ASN A 113 13.77 2.40 -0.07
N LEU A 114 12.60 2.89 0.36
CA LEU A 114 11.41 2.06 0.53
C LEU A 114 10.93 1.49 -0.82
N SER A 115 10.89 2.32 -1.86
CA SER A 115 10.55 1.87 -3.22
C SER A 115 11.51 0.80 -3.74
N ASN A 116 12.83 1.03 -3.62
CA ASN A 116 13.83 0.03 -4.01
C ASN A 116 13.73 -1.26 -3.19
N THR A 117 13.37 -1.16 -1.91
CA THR A 117 13.14 -2.32 -1.05
C THR A 117 11.94 -3.14 -1.52
N PHE A 118 10.84 -2.49 -1.91
CA PHE A 118 9.68 -3.19 -2.49
C PHE A 118 10.02 -3.89 -3.81
N CYS A 119 10.69 -3.21 -4.75
CA CYS A 119 11.13 -3.82 -6.00
C CYS A 119 12.06 -5.02 -5.76
N SER A 120 13.04 -4.87 -4.86
CA SER A 120 13.97 -5.95 -4.51
C SER A 120 13.24 -7.18 -3.98
N PHE A 121 12.22 -6.99 -3.13
CA PHE A 121 11.42 -8.10 -2.61
C PHE A 121 10.70 -8.86 -3.71
N VAL A 122 9.99 -8.13 -4.57
CA VAL A 122 9.24 -8.77 -5.67
C VAL A 122 10.21 -9.48 -6.61
N SER A 123 11.36 -8.89 -6.92
CA SER A 123 12.41 -9.52 -7.73
C SER A 123 12.90 -10.82 -7.11
N GLU A 124 13.25 -10.81 -5.82
CA GLU A 124 13.71 -12.00 -5.10
C GLU A 124 12.64 -13.10 -5.07
N LYS A 125 11.39 -12.75 -4.71
CA LYS A 125 10.32 -13.73 -4.55
C LYS A 125 9.85 -14.29 -5.88
N TYR A 126 9.74 -13.47 -6.91
CA TYR A 126 9.38 -13.94 -8.26
C TYR A 126 10.50 -14.78 -8.90
N THR A 127 11.77 -14.45 -8.64
CA THR A 127 12.89 -15.28 -9.12
C THR A 127 12.90 -16.65 -8.44
N ALA A 128 12.52 -16.71 -7.15
CA ALA A 128 12.42 -17.97 -6.41
C ALA A 128 11.17 -18.80 -6.77
N ASP A 129 10.06 -18.14 -7.09
CA ASP A 129 8.80 -18.77 -7.52
C ASP A 129 8.15 -17.92 -8.61
N ASN A 130 8.41 -18.29 -9.87
CA ASN A 130 7.88 -17.60 -11.04
C ASN A 130 6.41 -17.92 -11.33
N GLU A 131 5.77 -18.74 -10.49
CA GLU A 131 4.34 -19.04 -10.55
C GLU A 131 3.52 -18.06 -9.70
N LEU A 132 4.17 -17.16 -8.95
CA LEU A 132 3.46 -16.08 -8.24
C LEU A 132 2.78 -15.17 -9.26
N ASP A 133 1.47 -14.99 -9.09
CA ASP A 133 0.66 -14.12 -9.94
C ASP A 133 0.57 -12.70 -9.40
N GLU A 134 0.63 -12.54 -8.08
CA GLU A 134 0.57 -11.24 -7.42
C GLU A 134 1.41 -11.23 -6.14
N ILE A 135 2.05 -10.10 -5.86
CA ILE A 135 2.79 -9.89 -4.61
C ILE A 135 2.33 -8.57 -3.98
N VAL A 136 1.95 -8.64 -2.71
CA VAL A 136 1.56 -7.48 -1.90
C VAL A 136 2.50 -7.35 -0.72
N ILE A 137 2.97 -6.14 -0.46
CA ILE A 137 3.88 -5.86 0.65
C ILE A 137 3.33 -4.71 1.46
N PHE A 138 3.21 -4.89 2.77
CA PHE A 138 2.84 -3.85 3.73
C PHE A 138 4.04 -3.54 4.63
N ALA A 139 4.45 -2.26 4.68
CA ALA A 139 5.59 -1.80 5.45
C ALA A 139 5.18 -1.04 6.71
N PHE A 140 5.70 -1.50 7.84
CA PHE A 140 5.46 -0.98 9.18
C PHE A 140 6.76 -0.50 9.83
N ASP A 141 6.62 0.33 10.86
CA ASP A 141 7.69 0.72 11.77
C ASP A 141 7.79 -0.24 12.97
N ASN A 142 6.69 -0.92 13.31
CA ASN A 142 6.61 -1.83 14.43
C ASN A 142 5.74 -3.06 14.10
N LYS A 143 6.17 -4.22 14.59
CA LYS A 143 5.46 -5.50 14.39
C LYS A 143 4.07 -5.52 15.05
N THR A 144 3.85 -4.76 16.12
CA THR A 144 2.57 -4.75 16.85
C THR A 144 1.43 -4.07 16.09
N ASP A 145 1.75 -3.37 15.00
CA ASP A 145 0.76 -2.69 14.16
C ASP A 145 0.08 -3.64 13.16
N ILE A 146 0.66 -4.83 12.93
CA ILE A 146 0.13 -5.81 11.98
C ILE A 146 -1.21 -6.31 12.52
N GLY A 147 -2.25 -6.29 11.68
CA GLY A 147 -3.63 -6.64 12.04
C GLY A 147 -4.44 -5.50 12.67
N ASN A 148 -3.77 -4.49 13.25
CA ASN A 148 -4.43 -3.33 13.87
C ASN A 148 -4.46 -2.10 12.95
N ASN A 149 -3.45 -1.96 12.09
CA ASN A 149 -3.30 -0.88 11.13
C ASN A 149 -3.11 -1.45 9.72
N GLN A 150 -3.50 -0.70 8.69
CA GLN A 150 -3.26 -1.14 7.30
C GLN A 150 -1.76 -1.19 6.98
N TYR A 151 -1.02 -0.11 7.26
CA TYR A 151 0.45 0.01 7.16
C TYR A 151 0.93 1.36 7.71
N THR A 152 2.15 1.42 8.27
CA THR A 152 2.72 2.68 8.76
C THR A 152 3.41 3.48 7.66
N PHE A 153 4.23 2.85 6.82
CA PHE A 153 5.08 3.57 5.86
C PHE A 153 4.59 3.49 4.42
N GLY A 154 4.13 2.32 4.00
CA GLY A 154 3.62 2.18 2.65
C GLY A 154 3.14 0.78 2.34
N LYS A 155 2.56 0.65 1.15
CA LYS A 155 2.24 -0.62 0.54
C LYS A 155 2.75 -0.68 -0.89
N SER A 156 3.03 -1.87 -1.35
CA SER A 156 3.28 -2.15 -2.76
C SER A 156 2.41 -3.32 -3.21
N TYR A 157 1.86 -3.18 -4.41
CA TYR A 157 1.23 -4.23 -5.17
C TYR A 157 2.02 -4.43 -6.46
N TRP A 158 2.35 -5.68 -6.76
CA TRP A 158 2.89 -6.09 -8.06
C TRP A 158 1.92 -7.09 -8.67
N GLY A 159 1.50 -6.81 -9.90
CA GLY A 159 0.55 -7.62 -10.65
C GLY A 159 0.20 -7.00 -12.01
N PRO A 160 -0.78 -7.56 -12.72
CA PRO A 160 -1.19 -7.09 -14.05
C PRO A 160 -1.56 -5.62 -14.01
N ILE A 161 -0.96 -4.81 -14.90
CA ILE A 161 -1.14 -3.36 -15.03
C ILE A 161 -1.01 -2.56 -13.71
N GLY A 162 -0.40 -3.16 -12.68
CA GLY A 162 -0.29 -2.60 -11.34
C GLY A 162 -1.63 -2.46 -10.61
N LYS A 163 -2.69 -3.18 -10.99
CA LYS A 163 -4.00 -3.05 -10.31
C LYS A 163 -4.52 -4.38 -9.76
N PRO A 164 -4.98 -4.40 -8.49
CA PRO A 164 -5.68 -5.55 -7.95
C PRO A 164 -6.89 -5.92 -8.80
N GLY A 165 -7.15 -7.23 -8.96
CA GLY A 165 -8.32 -7.74 -9.69
C GLY A 165 -8.22 -7.62 -11.22
N SER A 166 -7.06 -7.23 -11.76
CA SER A 166 -6.81 -7.20 -13.21
C SER A 166 -6.23 -8.52 -13.75
N LEU A 167 -6.10 -9.53 -12.90
CA LEU A 167 -5.61 -10.85 -13.25
C LEU A 167 -6.68 -11.68 -13.96
N THR A 168 -6.36 -12.12 -15.18
CA THR A 168 -7.25 -12.93 -16.01
C THR A 168 -6.81 -14.38 -16.02
N SER A 169 -7.74 -15.29 -16.37
CA SER A 169 -7.41 -16.71 -16.55
C SER A 169 -6.32 -16.93 -17.62
N GLU A 170 -6.33 -16.13 -18.68
CA GLU A 170 -5.32 -16.19 -19.76
C GLU A 170 -3.91 -15.83 -19.26
N ILE A 171 -3.80 -14.82 -18.39
CA ILE A 171 -2.51 -14.42 -17.80
C ILE A 171 -1.93 -15.55 -16.94
N ILE A 172 -2.77 -16.23 -16.16
CA ILE A 172 -2.33 -17.34 -15.29
C ILE A 172 -1.92 -18.54 -16.14
N ILE A 173 -2.80 -18.99 -17.04
CA ILE A 173 -2.57 -20.19 -17.87
C ILE A 173 -1.29 -20.05 -18.70
N ASN A 174 -1.05 -18.86 -19.25
CA ASN A 174 0.12 -18.60 -20.10
C ASN A 174 1.34 -18.09 -19.33
N ASN A 175 1.25 -17.94 -18.01
CA ASN A 175 2.27 -17.30 -17.15
C ASN A 175 2.84 -15.99 -17.76
N ASN A 176 1.97 -15.14 -18.31
CA ASN A 176 2.39 -13.95 -19.06
C ASN A 176 2.53 -12.73 -18.14
N ARG A 177 3.77 -12.28 -17.90
CA ARG A 177 4.08 -11.13 -17.04
C ARG A 177 4.40 -9.83 -17.80
N SER A 178 4.21 -9.79 -19.11
CA SER A 178 4.62 -8.66 -19.97
C SER A 178 3.98 -7.31 -19.63
N ASN A 179 2.77 -7.32 -19.06
CA ASN A 179 2.04 -6.12 -18.67
C ASN A 179 2.06 -5.84 -17.16
N TYR A 180 2.89 -6.55 -16.40
CA TYR A 180 2.95 -6.39 -14.95
C TYR A 180 3.61 -5.07 -14.59
N ALA A 181 3.09 -4.45 -13.54
CA ALA A 181 3.62 -3.21 -13.02
C ALA A 181 3.46 -3.14 -11.50
N PHE A 182 4.16 -2.17 -10.91
CA PHE A 182 4.01 -1.83 -9.51
C PHE A 182 2.98 -0.73 -9.33
N ASP A 183 2.11 -0.88 -8.34
CA ASP A 183 1.40 0.22 -7.70
C ASP A 183 1.93 0.36 -6.28
N MET A 184 2.47 1.54 -5.96
CA MET A 184 3.10 1.81 -4.68
C MET A 184 2.48 3.04 -4.06
N ILE A 185 2.06 2.87 -2.80
CA ILE A 185 1.61 3.99 -1.97
C ILE A 185 2.61 4.13 -0.83
N ILE A 186 3.41 5.19 -0.86
CA ILE A 186 4.35 5.54 0.20
C ILE A 186 3.84 6.80 0.89
N LYS A 187 3.63 6.75 2.22
CA LYS A 187 3.11 7.88 2.99
C LYS A 187 4.07 9.06 2.96
N ASP A 188 3.53 10.28 3.00
CA ASP A 188 4.33 11.51 2.89
C ASP A 188 5.31 11.73 4.03
N LYS A 189 5.00 11.19 5.21
CA LYS A 189 5.90 11.22 6.37
C LYS A 189 7.20 10.45 6.14
N VAL A 190 7.24 9.45 5.24
CA VAL A 190 8.45 8.64 5.02
C VAL A 190 9.61 9.54 4.56
N GLY A 191 10.73 9.49 5.27
CA GLY A 191 11.90 10.37 5.08
C GLY A 191 11.79 11.76 5.72
N ASN A 192 10.64 12.12 6.31
CA ASN A 192 10.35 13.46 6.83
C ASN A 192 9.90 13.47 8.32
N ILE A 193 9.93 12.33 9.00
CA ILE A 193 9.53 12.25 10.42
C ILE A 193 10.58 12.96 11.29
N GLN A 194 10.18 14.02 12.00
CA GLN A 194 11.06 14.64 12.97
C GLN A 194 11.09 13.80 14.26
N LYS A 195 12.23 13.81 14.97
CA LYS A 195 12.40 13.05 16.22
C LYS A 195 11.33 13.38 17.27
N LYS A 196 10.87 14.63 17.32
CA LYS A 196 9.81 15.08 18.24
C LYS A 196 8.43 14.48 17.92
N ASP A 197 8.19 14.16 16.65
CA ASP A 197 6.93 13.62 16.15
C ASP A 197 6.89 12.09 16.30
N MET A 198 8.04 11.45 16.52
CA MET A 198 8.10 10.03 16.85
C MET A 198 7.48 9.78 18.24
N PRO A 199 6.54 8.85 18.35
CA PRO A 199 6.09 8.34 19.63
C PRO A 199 7.24 7.71 20.42
N THR A 200 7.26 7.99 21.72
CA THR A 200 8.04 7.22 22.68
C THR A 200 7.37 5.86 22.91
N GLN A 201 8.14 4.92 23.46
CA GLN A 201 7.61 3.61 23.85
C GLN A 201 6.40 3.74 24.79
N ARG A 202 6.47 4.65 25.78
CA ARG A 202 5.35 4.92 26.69
C ARG A 202 4.11 5.45 25.96
N GLU A 203 4.28 6.36 25.01
CA GLU A 203 3.17 6.90 24.22
C GLU A 203 2.50 5.81 23.37
N LEU A 204 3.29 4.91 22.78
CA LEU A 204 2.77 3.74 22.03
C LEU A 204 2.00 2.77 22.93
N GLU A 205 2.49 2.50 24.14
CA GLU A 205 1.80 1.63 25.11
C GLU A 205 0.47 2.22 25.56
N ILE A 206 0.43 3.54 25.82
CA ILE A 206 -0.82 4.25 26.15
C ILE A 206 -1.79 4.19 24.98
N TYR A 207 -1.33 4.44 23.76
CA TYR A 207 -2.16 4.35 22.55
C TYR A 207 -2.69 2.93 22.32
N THR A 208 -1.84 1.91 22.49
CA THR A 208 -2.24 0.51 22.35
C THR A 208 -3.31 0.14 23.38
N GLU A 209 -3.17 0.62 24.63
CA GLU A 209 -4.21 0.45 25.64
C GLU A 209 -5.52 1.16 25.24
N LEU A 210 -5.44 2.39 24.73
CA LEU A 210 -6.61 3.16 24.27
C LEU A 210 -7.38 2.44 23.16
N MET A 211 -6.66 1.78 22.24
CA MET A 211 -7.24 1.07 21.10
C MET A 211 -7.62 -0.37 21.40
N HIS A 212 -7.47 -0.84 22.65
CA HIS A 212 -7.72 -2.22 23.00
C HIS A 212 -9.23 -2.55 22.97
N GLU A 213 -9.58 -3.69 22.38
CA GLU A 213 -10.97 -4.17 22.21
C GLU A 213 -11.83 -4.17 23.49
N LYS A 214 -11.23 -4.33 24.69
CA LYS A 214 -11.96 -4.30 25.97
C LYS A 214 -12.65 -2.96 26.26
N TYR A 215 -12.32 -1.91 25.50
CA TYR A 215 -12.92 -0.58 25.62
C TYR A 215 -13.89 -0.25 24.48
N ILE A 216 -14.08 -1.13 23.49
CA ILE A 216 -14.83 -0.82 22.26
C ILE A 216 -16.28 -0.39 22.52
N ASP A 217 -16.92 -0.96 23.53
CA ASP A 217 -18.31 -0.65 23.91
C ASP A 217 -18.42 0.38 25.06
N LEU A 218 -17.29 0.90 25.52
CA LEU A 218 -17.25 1.86 26.63
C LEU A 218 -17.14 3.29 26.09
N GLN A 219 -17.95 4.18 26.67
CA GLN A 219 -17.84 5.61 26.42
C GLN A 219 -16.54 6.18 27.03
N GLU A 220 -15.99 7.23 26.43
CA GLU A 220 -14.71 7.85 26.83
C GLU A 220 -14.66 8.18 28.34
N GLU A 221 -15.75 8.69 28.89
CA GLU A 221 -15.86 9.07 30.30
C GLU A 221 -15.68 7.88 31.25
N LYS A 222 -15.92 6.66 30.77
CA LYS A 222 -15.76 5.43 31.55
C LYS A 222 -14.34 4.87 31.48
N TYR A 223 -13.73 4.85 30.30
CA TYR A 223 -12.43 4.18 30.13
C TYR A 223 -11.22 5.12 30.24
N HIS A 224 -11.35 6.42 29.91
CA HIS A 224 -10.26 7.39 30.07
C HIS A 224 -9.72 7.44 31.51
N PRO A 225 -10.56 7.51 32.57
CA PRO A 225 -10.06 7.51 33.95
C PRO A 225 -9.28 6.25 34.33
N LEU A 226 -9.67 5.09 33.78
CA LEU A 226 -9.00 3.81 34.04
C LEU A 226 -7.58 3.82 33.45
N ILE A 227 -7.45 4.28 32.21
CA ILE A 227 -6.17 4.38 31.51
C ILE A 227 -5.29 5.46 32.15
N MET A 228 -5.87 6.63 32.48
CA MET A 228 -5.15 7.70 33.17
C MET A 228 -4.59 7.22 34.51
N LYS A 229 -5.38 6.47 35.29
CA LYS A 229 -4.93 5.86 36.54
C LYS A 229 -3.80 4.85 36.30
N LYS A 230 -3.94 3.96 35.31
CA LYS A 230 -2.94 2.94 34.95
C LYS A 230 -1.58 3.57 34.61
N PHE A 231 -1.58 4.62 33.80
CA PHE A 231 -0.36 5.25 33.29
C PHE A 231 0.08 6.50 34.06
N LYS A 232 -0.60 6.84 35.17
CA LYS A 232 -0.34 8.02 35.99
C LYS A 232 -0.40 9.34 35.21
N ILE A 233 -1.33 9.44 34.28
CA ILE A 233 -1.59 10.65 33.46
C ILE A 233 -2.46 11.59 34.28
N LYS A 234 -2.04 12.86 34.41
CA LYS A 234 -2.69 13.80 35.34
C LYS A 234 -3.91 14.49 34.75
N THR A 235 -3.96 14.64 33.44
CA THR A 235 -5.00 15.43 32.77
C THR A 235 -5.50 14.74 31.50
N LYS A 236 -6.78 14.92 31.18
CA LYS A 236 -7.34 14.45 29.91
C LYS A 236 -6.60 15.04 28.70
N LYS A 237 -6.21 16.32 28.80
CA LYS A 237 -5.42 17.01 27.77
C LYS A 237 -4.11 16.30 27.44
N GLU A 238 -3.42 15.77 28.44
CA GLU A 238 -2.19 14.98 28.24
C GLU A 238 -2.51 13.66 27.50
N LEU A 239 -3.56 12.94 27.90
CA LEU A 239 -4.00 11.71 27.24
C LEU A 239 -4.38 11.96 25.77
N ASP A 240 -5.19 12.98 25.51
CA ASP A 240 -5.65 13.37 24.18
C ASP A 240 -4.46 13.77 23.28
N ALA A 241 -3.47 14.47 23.82
CA ALA A 241 -2.26 14.84 23.08
C ALA A 241 -1.42 13.63 22.69
N ILE A 242 -1.30 12.64 23.59
CA ILE A 242 -0.62 11.37 23.31
C ILE A 242 -1.38 10.61 22.22
N TRP A 243 -2.70 10.47 22.37
CA TRP A 243 -3.54 9.81 21.37
C TRP A 243 -3.38 10.46 19.99
N LEU A 244 -3.50 11.79 19.92
CA LEU A 244 -3.40 12.53 18.66
C LEU A 244 -2.02 12.37 18.02
N LYS A 245 -0.94 12.49 18.81
CA LYS A 245 0.43 12.32 18.32
C LYS A 245 0.63 10.94 17.71
N VAL A 246 0.23 9.88 18.41
CA VAL A 246 0.41 8.50 17.92
C VAL A 246 -0.51 8.23 16.73
N ALA A 247 -1.76 8.69 16.76
CA ALA A 247 -2.71 8.53 15.65
C ALA A 247 -2.19 9.20 14.36
N VAL A 248 -1.67 10.43 14.45
CA VAL A 248 -1.03 11.13 13.31
C VAL A 248 0.22 10.39 12.86
N TYR A 249 1.03 9.89 13.80
CA TYR A 249 2.21 9.13 13.46
C TYR A 249 1.91 7.79 12.78
N LYS A 250 0.80 7.12 13.09
CA LYS A 250 0.41 5.84 12.47
C LYS A 250 -0.33 6.04 11.14
N ASN A 251 -1.17 7.06 11.03
CA ASN A 251 -1.90 7.41 9.81
C ASN A 251 -1.04 8.07 8.73
#